data_AF-A0A7K1L8U2-F1
#
_entry.id   AF-A0A7K1L8U2-F1
#
_cell.length_a   1.000
_cell.length_b   1.000
_cell.length_c   1.000
_cell.angle_alpha   90.00
_cell.angle_beta   90.00
_cell.angle_gamma   90.00
#
_symmetry.space_group_name_H-M   'P 1'
#
loop_
_entity.id
_entity.type
_entity.pdbx_description
1 polymer ?
#
loop_
_entity_poly.entity_id
_entity_poly.type
_entity_poly.pdbx_seq_one_letter_code
_entity_poly.pdbx_strand_id
1 'polypeptide(L)'
;MRVLLARQDNVGDVLLAGPAVRAVAARADEVVLLCGPRGRAAADLLPGVDRVVEWCAPWIDPDHVAVDPADIDRVIRELRGFDRALILTSFHQSPLPLALLLRLAGTPWIGGISEDYPGSLLDLRHRPDTDVPEPLRMLALAADAGFPAPADTRLRVREPLPRTDHLTGGPGYVVVHPGTSVPARAWPPENCAEAVRLLAAAGNRVVVTGHGDEKELTALIAGEDGLDLGGRTTLPELAAVLAGARAAVAGNTGPAHLAAAVGTPVVSLFAPTVPAARWAPFGVPVALLGEQAAPCRDSRARVCPVKGHPCLAGVEAGEVAAAVESVAGEVDAR
;
A
#
# COMPACT_ATOMS: atom_id res chain seq x y z
N MET A 1 25.06 -11.68 7.17
CA MET A 1 23.79 -12.42 7.18
C MET A 1 22.90 -11.96 6.03
N ARG A 2 22.49 -12.88 5.15
CA ARG A 2 21.54 -12.64 4.05
C ARG A 2 20.13 -12.92 4.56
N VAL A 3 19.24 -11.93 4.49
CA VAL A 3 17.88 -12.02 5.03
C VAL A 3 16.86 -11.91 3.90
N LEU A 4 15.92 -12.85 3.86
CA LEU A 4 14.73 -12.77 3.02
C LEU A 4 13.59 -12.11 3.79
N LEU A 5 12.98 -11.08 3.23
CA LEU A 5 11.69 -10.55 3.66
C LEU A 5 10.64 -10.97 2.64
N ALA A 6 9.46 -11.39 3.06
CA ALA A 6 8.38 -11.75 2.15
C ALA A 6 7.13 -10.90 2.40
N ARG A 7 6.70 -10.17 1.38
CA ARG A 7 5.43 -9.43 1.31
C ARG A 7 4.93 -9.48 -0.13
N GLN A 8 4.01 -10.40 -0.41
CA GLN A 8 3.69 -10.83 -1.78
C GLN A 8 2.45 -10.17 -2.40
N ASP A 9 1.89 -9.19 -1.70
CA ASP A 9 0.64 -8.52 -2.04
C ASP A 9 0.81 -7.34 -3.02
N ASN A 10 -0.18 -6.45 -3.04
CA ASN A 10 -0.23 -5.29 -3.92
C ASN A 10 0.73 -4.17 -3.50
N VAL A 11 0.86 -3.13 -4.33
CA VAL A 11 1.65 -1.92 -4.07
C VAL A 11 1.52 -1.39 -2.64
N GLY A 12 0.29 -1.18 -2.16
CA GLY A 12 0.06 -0.62 -0.82
C GLY A 12 0.60 -1.50 0.30
N ASP A 13 0.35 -2.79 0.20
CA ASP A 13 0.82 -3.80 1.15
C ASP A 13 2.35 -3.86 1.26
N VAL A 14 3.04 -3.75 0.12
CA VAL A 14 4.50 -3.74 0.06
C VAL A 14 5.06 -2.46 0.66
N LEU A 15 4.47 -1.29 0.33
CA LEU A 15 4.90 0.00 0.90
C LEU A 15 4.82 0.00 2.45
N LEU A 16 3.78 -0.61 3.01
CA LEU A 16 3.59 -0.72 4.46
C LEU A 16 4.71 -1.52 5.15
N ALA A 17 5.41 -2.42 4.44
CA ALA A 17 6.53 -3.19 4.98
C ALA A 17 7.82 -2.36 5.15
N GLY A 18 7.87 -1.14 4.60
CA GLY A 18 9.07 -0.29 4.56
C GLY A 18 9.80 -0.11 5.89
N PRO A 19 9.12 0.15 7.03
CA PRO A 19 9.80 0.26 8.32
C PRO A 19 10.50 -1.04 8.76
N ALA A 20 9.86 -2.20 8.56
CA ALA A 20 10.44 -3.50 8.86
C ALA A 20 11.63 -3.80 7.93
N VAL A 21 11.53 -3.46 6.64
CA VAL A 21 12.63 -3.58 5.68
C VAL A 21 13.85 -2.78 6.14
N ARG A 22 13.68 -1.51 6.53
CA ARG A 22 14.78 -0.68 7.03
C ARG A 22 15.38 -1.20 8.34
N ALA A 23 14.55 -1.74 9.24
CA ALA A 23 15.02 -2.37 10.48
C ALA A 23 15.99 -3.53 10.19
N VAL A 24 15.63 -4.40 9.25
CA VAL A 24 16.46 -5.53 8.83
C VAL A 24 17.72 -5.06 8.08
N ALA A 25 17.58 -4.12 7.15
CA ALA A 25 18.69 -3.59 6.36
C ALA A 25 19.78 -2.92 7.21
N ALA A 26 19.43 -2.39 8.39
CA ALA A 26 20.40 -1.81 9.32
C ALA A 26 21.35 -2.85 9.96
N ARG A 27 21.07 -4.16 9.82
CA ARG A 27 21.82 -5.25 10.47
C ARG A 27 22.18 -6.40 9.53
N ALA A 28 21.48 -6.54 8.42
CA ALA A 28 21.76 -7.56 7.40
C ALA A 28 22.86 -7.07 6.44
N ASP A 29 23.61 -8.01 5.86
CA ASP A 29 24.58 -7.71 4.79
C ASP A 29 23.88 -7.63 3.42
N GLU A 30 22.75 -8.33 3.27
CA GLU A 30 21.89 -8.30 2.09
C GLU A 30 20.44 -8.54 2.53
N VAL A 31 19.54 -7.69 2.04
CA VAL A 31 18.09 -7.85 2.17
C VAL A 31 17.49 -8.16 0.81
N VAL A 32 16.88 -9.33 0.70
CA VAL A 32 16.11 -9.71 -0.49
C VAL A 32 14.62 -9.65 -0.16
N LEU A 33 13.84 -8.93 -0.97
CA LEU A 33 12.39 -8.88 -0.82
C LEU A 33 11.72 -9.82 -1.84
N LEU A 34 11.02 -10.83 -1.35
CA LEU A 34 10.10 -11.65 -2.13
C LEU A 34 8.75 -10.94 -2.20
N CYS A 35 8.33 -10.57 -3.41
CA CYS A 35 7.03 -9.95 -3.68
C CYS A 35 6.27 -10.66 -4.80
N GLY A 36 4.97 -10.37 -4.90
CA GLY A 36 4.16 -10.75 -6.06
C GLY A 36 4.27 -9.72 -7.19
N PRO A 37 3.78 -10.05 -8.40
CA PRO A 37 3.86 -9.15 -9.56
C PRO A 37 3.14 -7.82 -9.32
N ARG A 38 2.00 -7.81 -8.61
CA ARG A 38 1.24 -6.58 -8.28
C ARG A 38 1.93 -5.68 -7.26
N GLY A 39 2.90 -6.19 -6.52
CA GLY A 39 3.69 -5.43 -5.52
C GLY A 39 5.08 -5.04 -6.01
N ARG A 40 5.49 -5.51 -7.19
CA ARG A 40 6.87 -5.38 -7.68
C ARG A 40 7.35 -3.95 -7.73
N ALA A 41 6.60 -3.07 -8.36
CA ALA A 41 7.00 -1.67 -8.51
C ALA A 41 7.20 -0.98 -7.14
N ALA A 42 6.43 -1.37 -6.11
CA ALA A 42 6.63 -0.87 -4.76
C ALA A 42 7.88 -1.46 -4.10
N ALA A 43 8.18 -2.74 -4.33
CA ALA A 43 9.38 -3.38 -3.81
C ALA A 43 10.66 -2.67 -4.30
N ASP A 44 10.70 -2.30 -5.58
CA ASP A 44 11.82 -1.56 -6.18
C ASP A 44 11.97 -0.15 -5.58
N LEU A 45 10.90 0.42 -5.01
CA LEU A 45 10.91 1.73 -4.36
C LEU A 45 11.32 1.69 -2.89
N LEU A 46 11.43 0.52 -2.24
CA LEU A 46 11.71 0.48 -0.81
C LEU A 46 13.20 0.71 -0.48
N PRO A 47 13.54 1.69 0.40
CA PRO A 47 14.90 1.86 0.87
C PRO A 47 15.31 0.67 1.76
N GLY A 48 16.49 0.12 1.50
CA GLY A 48 17.04 -1.04 2.22
C GLY A 48 16.81 -2.39 1.55
N VAL A 49 16.11 -2.47 0.41
CA VAL A 49 15.99 -3.70 -0.40
C VAL A 49 17.16 -3.83 -1.38
N ASP A 50 18.08 -4.76 -1.20
CA ASP A 50 19.21 -4.91 -2.14
C ASP A 50 18.80 -5.63 -3.44
N ARG A 51 17.85 -6.57 -3.33
CA ARG A 51 17.34 -7.34 -4.47
C ARG A 51 15.88 -7.69 -4.31
N VAL A 52 15.15 -7.74 -5.41
CA VAL A 52 13.76 -8.22 -5.44
C VAL A 52 13.70 -9.57 -6.14
N VAL A 53 13.00 -10.51 -5.52
CA VAL A 53 12.57 -11.77 -6.15
C VAL A 53 11.07 -11.66 -6.38
N GLU A 54 10.64 -11.80 -7.62
CA GLU A 54 9.23 -11.73 -7.99
C GLU A 54 8.67 -13.13 -8.20
N TRP A 55 7.58 -13.45 -7.51
CA TRP A 55 6.90 -14.72 -7.67
C TRP A 55 5.40 -14.62 -7.34
N CYS A 56 4.57 -15.11 -8.27
CA CYS A 56 3.12 -15.19 -8.13
C CYS A 56 2.73 -16.41 -7.27
N ALA A 57 2.58 -16.22 -5.96
CA ALA A 57 2.18 -17.30 -5.06
C ALA A 57 0.70 -17.69 -5.25
N PRO A 58 0.39 -18.98 -5.53
CA PRO A 58 -0.98 -19.45 -5.80
C PRO A 58 -2.00 -19.21 -4.69
N TRP A 59 -1.54 -19.05 -3.43
CA TRP A 59 -2.40 -18.80 -2.26
C TRP A 59 -2.52 -17.32 -1.89
N ILE A 60 -1.82 -16.42 -2.60
CA ILE A 60 -1.87 -14.97 -2.40
C ILE A 60 -2.64 -14.31 -3.55
N ASP A 61 -2.40 -14.77 -4.78
CA ASP A 61 -2.96 -14.12 -5.96
C ASP A 61 -4.49 -14.23 -6.02
N PRO A 62 -5.22 -13.10 -6.15
CA PRO A 62 -6.68 -13.10 -6.23
C PRO A 62 -7.24 -13.73 -7.51
N ASP A 63 -6.44 -13.95 -8.54
CA ASP A 63 -6.90 -14.56 -9.81
C ASP A 63 -6.82 -16.10 -9.78
N HIS A 64 -6.59 -16.70 -8.60
CA HIS A 64 -6.65 -18.14 -8.35
C HIS A 64 -5.77 -18.97 -9.31
N VAL A 65 -4.49 -18.61 -9.41
CA VAL A 65 -3.52 -19.32 -10.24
C VAL A 65 -3.38 -20.78 -9.78
N ALA A 66 -3.38 -21.72 -10.72
CA ALA A 66 -3.18 -23.13 -10.41
C ALA A 66 -1.78 -23.40 -9.83
N VAL A 67 -1.67 -24.38 -8.93
CA VAL A 67 -0.38 -24.81 -8.41
C VAL A 67 0.33 -25.64 -9.48
N ASP A 68 1.47 -25.15 -9.98
CA ASP A 68 2.34 -25.85 -10.92
C ASP A 68 3.58 -26.40 -10.20
N PRO A 69 3.77 -27.74 -10.14
CA PRO A 69 4.94 -28.34 -9.52
C PRO A 69 6.28 -27.83 -10.06
N ALA A 70 6.38 -27.55 -11.36
CA ALA A 70 7.62 -27.06 -11.96
C ALA A 70 7.97 -25.64 -11.48
N ASP A 71 6.94 -24.80 -11.28
CA ASP A 71 7.12 -23.46 -10.72
C ASP A 71 7.48 -23.51 -9.23
N ILE A 72 6.87 -24.42 -8.46
CA ILE A 72 7.24 -24.66 -7.06
C ILE A 72 8.70 -25.10 -6.95
N ASP A 73 9.16 -26.04 -7.79
CA ASP A 73 10.56 -26.48 -7.81
C ASP A 73 11.52 -25.37 -8.25
N ARG A 74 11.08 -24.47 -9.14
CA ARG A 74 11.85 -23.29 -9.55
C ARG A 74 12.02 -22.33 -8.39
N VAL A 75 10.94 -21.94 -7.71
CA VAL A 75 11.01 -20.96 -6.61
C VAL A 75 11.76 -21.53 -5.41
N ILE A 76 11.62 -22.83 -5.07
CA ILE A 76 12.40 -23.46 -4.00
C ILE A 76 13.91 -23.32 -4.29
N ARG A 77 14.35 -23.51 -5.54
CA ARG A 77 15.75 -23.33 -5.93
C ARG A 77 16.20 -21.88 -5.83
N GLU A 78 15.35 -20.95 -6.24
CA GLU A 78 15.62 -19.51 -6.18
C GLU A 78 15.71 -18.98 -4.73
N LEU A 79 14.95 -19.57 -3.81
CA LEU A 79 14.91 -19.20 -2.39
C LEU A 79 16.01 -19.85 -1.52
N ARG A 80 17.03 -20.49 -2.11
CA ARG A 80 18.14 -21.09 -1.36
C ARG A 80 19.17 -20.05 -0.90
N GLY A 81 19.84 -20.36 0.22
CA GLY A 81 21.03 -19.63 0.67
C GLY A 81 20.76 -18.38 1.52
N PHE A 82 19.56 -18.25 2.08
CA PHE A 82 19.25 -17.25 3.10
C PHE A 82 19.53 -17.80 4.50
N ASP A 83 20.10 -16.96 5.36
CA ASP A 83 20.37 -17.30 6.75
C ASP A 83 19.10 -17.16 7.61
N ARG A 84 18.23 -16.21 7.23
CA ARG A 84 16.96 -15.94 7.90
C ARG A 84 15.89 -15.54 6.90
N ALA A 85 14.64 -15.86 7.20
CA ALA A 85 13.48 -15.33 6.50
C ALA A 85 12.46 -14.73 7.48
N LEU A 86 11.82 -13.62 7.11
CA LEU A 86 10.66 -13.07 7.80
C LEU A 86 9.48 -12.97 6.83
N ILE A 87 8.36 -13.58 7.19
CA ILE A 87 7.14 -13.60 6.40
C ILE A 87 6.16 -12.59 6.98
N LEU A 88 5.99 -11.47 6.27
CA LEU A 88 5.24 -10.30 6.71
C LEU A 88 3.77 -10.38 6.24
N THR A 89 3.08 -11.49 6.53
CA THR A 89 1.68 -11.71 6.12
C THR A 89 0.71 -10.73 6.75
N SER A 90 -0.33 -10.33 6.02
CA SER A 90 -1.51 -9.63 6.54
C SER A 90 -2.29 -10.50 7.51
N PHE A 91 -3.16 -9.91 8.34
CA PHE A 91 -3.98 -10.63 9.34
C PHE A 91 -4.85 -11.77 8.80
N HIS A 92 -5.07 -11.83 7.48
CA HIS A 92 -5.92 -12.80 6.82
C HIS A 92 -5.17 -13.79 5.93
N GLN A 93 -3.84 -13.76 5.99
CA GLN A 93 -2.96 -14.62 5.21
C GLN A 93 -2.24 -15.57 6.14
N SER A 94 -1.99 -16.79 5.64
CA SER A 94 -1.15 -17.74 6.34
C SER A 94 0.30 -17.65 5.85
N PRO A 95 1.29 -17.54 6.74
CA PRO A 95 2.69 -17.61 6.34
C PRO A 95 3.14 -19.05 6.06
N LEU A 96 2.35 -20.04 6.46
CA LEU A 96 2.76 -21.45 6.51
C LEU A 96 3.07 -22.06 5.15
N PRO A 97 2.34 -21.78 4.05
CA PRO A 97 2.69 -22.29 2.73
C PRO A 97 4.08 -21.83 2.28
N LEU A 98 4.42 -20.55 2.46
CA LEU A 98 5.75 -20.05 2.14
C LEU A 98 6.81 -20.59 3.09
N ALA A 99 6.51 -20.69 4.39
CA ALA A 99 7.42 -21.27 5.37
C ALA A 99 7.80 -22.72 5.00
N LEU A 100 6.85 -23.53 4.52
CA LEU A 100 7.12 -24.87 4.00
C LEU A 100 8.11 -24.84 2.82
N LEU A 101 7.90 -23.97 1.83
CA LEU A 101 8.82 -23.84 0.70
C LEU A 101 10.22 -23.39 1.15
N LEU A 102 10.30 -22.48 2.13
CA LEU A 102 11.58 -22.02 2.69
C LEU A 102 12.31 -23.12 3.47
N ARG A 103 11.58 -24.00 4.18
CA ARG A 103 12.16 -25.19 4.79
C ARG A 103 12.70 -26.16 3.75
N LEU A 104 11.99 -26.39 2.65
CA LEU A 104 12.47 -27.20 1.52
C LEU A 104 13.68 -26.56 0.81
N ALA A 105 13.77 -25.23 0.81
CA ALA A 105 14.94 -24.49 0.35
C ALA A 105 16.12 -24.51 1.34
N GLY A 106 15.94 -25.08 2.54
CA GLY A 106 16.98 -25.22 3.55
C GLY A 106 17.20 -23.95 4.40
N THR A 107 16.23 -23.05 4.49
CA THR A 107 16.34 -21.85 5.34
C THR A 107 16.36 -22.24 6.81
N PRO A 108 17.44 -21.92 7.56
CA PRO A 108 17.63 -22.47 8.90
C PRO A 108 16.77 -21.76 9.96
N TRP A 109 16.41 -20.48 9.74
CA TRP A 109 15.58 -19.71 10.67
C TRP A 109 14.48 -18.94 9.95
N ILE A 110 13.23 -19.11 10.36
CA ILE A 110 12.04 -18.49 9.76
C ILE A 110 11.18 -17.85 10.84
N GLY A 111 10.93 -16.55 10.74
CA GLY A 111 9.94 -15.83 11.53
C GLY A 111 8.69 -15.50 10.70
N GLY A 112 7.51 -15.50 11.33
CA GLY A 112 6.28 -15.13 10.65
C GLY A 112 5.17 -14.71 11.60
N ILE A 113 4.18 -14.00 11.07
CA ILE A 113 2.99 -13.60 11.81
C ILE A 113 1.89 -14.64 11.58
N SER A 114 1.46 -15.36 12.63
CA SER A 114 0.54 -16.50 12.47
C SER A 114 -0.39 -16.76 13.66
N GLU A 115 -1.69 -16.82 13.36
CA GLU A 115 -2.75 -17.31 14.26
C GLU A 115 -2.81 -18.84 14.33
N ASP A 116 -2.24 -19.53 13.35
CA ASP A 116 -2.22 -20.99 13.28
C ASP A 116 -1.02 -21.61 13.97
N TYR A 117 -1.15 -22.84 14.48
CA TYR A 117 -0.01 -23.59 15.00
C TYR A 117 0.99 -23.93 13.88
N PRO A 118 2.25 -23.47 13.94
CA PRO A 118 3.19 -23.61 12.81
C PRO A 118 3.99 -24.91 12.83
N GLY A 119 3.93 -25.70 13.90
CA GLY A 119 4.84 -26.82 14.11
C GLY A 119 6.31 -26.38 13.99
N SER A 120 7.10 -27.10 13.19
CA SER A 120 8.50 -26.77 12.92
C SER A 120 8.71 -25.79 11.76
N LEU A 121 7.64 -25.24 11.16
CA LEU A 121 7.77 -24.36 10.01
C LEU A 121 8.26 -22.94 10.37
N LEU A 122 7.94 -22.47 11.59
CA LEU A 122 8.39 -21.17 12.10
C LEU A 122 9.22 -21.35 13.36
N ASP A 123 10.40 -20.74 13.41
CA ASP A 123 11.25 -20.63 14.60
C ASP A 123 10.81 -19.48 15.49
N LEU A 124 10.25 -18.43 14.88
CA LEU A 124 9.59 -17.33 15.58
C LEU A 124 8.15 -17.19 15.08
N ARG A 125 7.21 -17.34 16.01
CA ARG A 125 5.79 -17.11 15.78
C ARG A 125 5.37 -15.83 16.47
N HIS A 126 5.26 -14.74 15.71
CA HIS A 126 4.73 -13.48 16.23
C HIS A 126 3.19 -13.49 16.19
N ARG A 127 2.57 -12.98 17.26
CA ARG A 127 1.12 -12.83 17.41
C ARG A 127 0.85 -11.42 17.93
N PRO A 128 0.60 -10.45 17.04
CA PRO A 128 0.39 -9.07 17.44
C PRO A 128 -0.96 -8.89 18.12
N ASP A 129 -1.09 -7.82 18.91
CA ASP A 129 -2.37 -7.38 19.42
C ASP A 129 -3.36 -7.07 18.28
N THR A 130 -4.66 -7.15 18.58
CA THR A 130 -5.70 -6.77 17.63
C THR A 130 -5.64 -5.27 17.35
N ASP A 131 -5.76 -4.89 16.08
CA ASP A 131 -5.90 -3.49 15.60
C ASP A 131 -4.64 -2.60 15.66
N VAL A 132 -3.46 -3.21 15.59
CA VAL A 132 -2.20 -2.48 15.36
C VAL A 132 -2.07 -2.08 13.87
N PRO A 133 -1.62 -0.84 13.55
CA PRO A 133 -1.28 -0.43 12.19
C PRO A 133 -0.34 -1.42 11.50
N GLU A 134 -0.62 -1.80 10.25
CA GLU A 134 0.14 -2.81 9.50
C GLU A 134 1.67 -2.55 9.49
N PRO A 135 2.17 -1.30 9.35
CA PRO A 135 3.62 -1.04 9.40
C PRO A 135 4.24 -1.36 10.75
N LEU A 136 3.54 -1.06 11.84
CA LEU A 136 3.99 -1.36 13.21
C LEU A 136 3.90 -2.85 13.51
N ARG A 137 2.87 -3.53 12.98
CA ARG A 137 2.69 -4.97 13.10
C ARG A 137 3.86 -5.74 12.47
N MET A 138 4.27 -5.35 11.27
CA MET A 138 5.42 -5.95 10.58
C MET A 138 6.75 -5.58 11.27
N LEU A 139 6.85 -4.34 11.77
CA LEU A 139 8.02 -3.89 12.51
C LEU A 139 8.20 -4.65 13.84
N ALA A 140 7.11 -5.00 14.52
CA ALA A 140 7.14 -5.78 15.75
C ALA A 140 7.71 -7.19 15.50
N LEU A 141 7.30 -7.87 14.42
CA LEU A 141 7.93 -9.14 14.01
C LEU A 141 9.44 -8.97 13.77
N ALA A 142 9.86 -7.91 13.09
CA ALA A 142 11.28 -7.65 12.86
C ALA A 142 12.03 -7.43 14.20
N ALA A 143 11.44 -6.68 15.13
CA ALA A 143 12.01 -6.44 16.46
C ALA A 143 12.16 -7.76 17.26
N ASP A 144 11.12 -8.59 17.31
CA ASP A 144 11.14 -9.90 17.97
C ASP A 144 12.17 -10.86 17.34
N ALA A 145 12.43 -10.69 16.05
CA ALA A 145 13.46 -11.42 15.31
C ALA A 145 14.89 -10.95 15.59
N GLY A 146 15.06 -9.90 16.41
CA GLY A 146 16.35 -9.31 16.75
C GLY A 146 16.80 -8.17 15.82
N PHE A 147 15.88 -7.57 15.05
CA PHE A 147 16.12 -6.39 14.23
C PHE A 147 15.42 -5.16 14.85
N PRO A 148 16.12 -4.36 15.68
CA PRO A 148 15.50 -3.26 16.41
C PRO A 148 14.84 -2.24 15.50
N ALA A 149 13.76 -1.63 15.98
CA ALA A 149 13.05 -0.60 15.25
C ALA A 149 13.98 0.58 14.88
N PRO A 150 13.88 1.13 13.66
CA PRO A 150 14.61 2.33 13.29
C PRO A 150 14.06 3.55 14.04
N ALA A 151 14.87 4.59 14.17
CA ALA A 151 14.43 5.84 14.81
C ALA A 151 13.24 6.50 14.08
N ASP A 152 13.19 6.37 12.75
CA ASP A 152 12.06 6.83 11.93
C ASP A 152 11.24 5.65 11.41
N THR A 153 10.03 5.50 11.94
CA THR A 153 9.08 4.44 11.61
C THR A 153 8.12 4.82 10.49
N ARG A 154 8.18 6.05 9.95
CA ARG A 154 7.30 6.48 8.86
C ARG A 154 7.54 5.69 7.57
N LEU A 155 6.57 5.69 6.67
CA LEU A 155 6.76 5.11 5.34
C LEU A 155 7.77 5.94 4.54
N ARG A 156 8.54 5.28 3.67
CA ARG A 156 9.54 5.91 2.79
C ARG A 156 9.69 5.15 1.49
N VAL A 157 9.98 5.90 0.43
CA VAL A 157 10.48 5.40 -0.85
C VAL A 157 11.93 5.87 -1.06
N ARG A 158 12.62 5.29 -2.05
CA ARG A 158 13.97 5.66 -2.44
C ARG A 158 14.01 7.05 -3.05
N GLU A 159 15.06 7.78 -2.70
CA GLU A 159 15.43 9.07 -3.27
C GLU A 159 16.69 8.94 -4.14
N PRO A 160 16.92 9.83 -5.13
CA PRO A 160 16.02 10.91 -5.53
C PRO A 160 14.82 10.40 -6.35
N LEU A 161 13.65 11.00 -6.13
CA LEU A 161 12.48 10.83 -7.00
C LEU A 161 12.69 11.46 -8.39
N PRO A 162 12.06 10.92 -9.46
CA PRO A 162 12.15 11.50 -10.80
C PRO A 162 11.49 12.88 -10.87
N ARG A 163 11.99 13.76 -11.76
CA ARG A 163 11.40 15.10 -11.93
C ARG A 163 10.11 15.05 -12.75
N THR A 164 9.02 15.57 -12.19
CA THR A 164 7.68 15.57 -12.80
C THR A 164 7.12 16.98 -13.02
N ASP A 165 7.95 18.03 -12.94
CA ASP A 165 7.54 19.42 -13.21
C ASP A 165 6.95 19.60 -14.62
N HIS A 166 7.47 18.86 -15.59
CA HIS A 166 6.97 18.86 -16.96
C HIS A 166 5.56 18.25 -17.09
N LEU A 167 5.14 17.44 -16.12
CA LEU A 167 3.79 16.89 -16.06
C LEU A 167 2.85 17.87 -15.36
N THR A 168 3.28 18.50 -14.26
CA THR A 168 2.39 19.20 -13.31
C THR A 168 2.52 20.73 -13.29
N GLY A 169 3.56 21.29 -13.91
CA GLY A 169 3.85 22.72 -13.85
C GLY A 169 4.32 23.20 -12.47
N GLY A 170 5.03 22.36 -11.71
CA GLY A 170 5.55 22.66 -10.38
C GLY A 170 4.61 22.26 -9.22
N PRO A 171 5.04 22.40 -7.95
CA PRO A 171 4.34 21.87 -6.76
C PRO A 171 3.15 22.73 -6.30
N GLY A 172 2.36 22.24 -5.33
CA GLY A 172 1.27 23.00 -4.70
C GLY A 172 -0.11 22.75 -5.34
N TYR A 173 -0.36 21.52 -5.78
CA TYR A 173 -1.65 21.07 -6.30
C TYR A 173 -2.29 20.02 -5.38
N VAL A 174 -3.56 19.71 -5.61
CA VAL A 174 -4.26 18.59 -4.96
C VAL A 174 -4.31 17.43 -5.95
N VAL A 175 -3.94 16.24 -5.50
CA VAL A 175 -4.09 15.02 -6.31
C VAL A 175 -5.42 14.37 -6.00
N VAL A 176 -6.18 13.98 -7.03
CA VAL A 176 -7.34 13.09 -6.92
C VAL A 176 -7.01 11.80 -7.65
N HIS A 177 -7.07 10.67 -6.93
CA HIS A 177 -6.86 9.34 -7.50
C HIS A 177 -8.16 8.52 -7.37
N PRO A 178 -9.04 8.53 -8.38
CA PRO A 178 -10.33 7.85 -8.32
C PRO A 178 -10.22 6.32 -8.51
N GLY A 179 -9.11 5.87 -9.09
CA GLY A 179 -8.87 4.47 -9.44
C GLY A 179 -8.74 3.51 -8.27
N THR A 180 -9.15 2.25 -8.50
CA THR A 180 -9.00 1.16 -7.52
C THR A 180 -9.10 -0.21 -8.19
N SER A 181 -8.21 -1.13 -7.80
CA SER A 181 -8.27 -2.54 -8.20
C SER A 181 -9.35 -3.36 -7.45
N VAL A 182 -10.01 -2.73 -6.48
CA VAL A 182 -11.08 -3.31 -5.67
C VAL A 182 -12.34 -2.44 -5.81
N PRO A 183 -13.31 -2.84 -6.65
CA PRO A 183 -14.53 -2.06 -6.90
C PRO A 183 -15.32 -1.68 -5.64
N ALA A 184 -15.32 -2.51 -4.60
CA ALA A 184 -15.94 -2.21 -3.30
C ALA A 184 -15.28 -1.04 -2.53
N ARG A 185 -14.20 -0.47 -3.05
CA ARG A 185 -13.49 0.70 -2.50
C ARG A 185 -13.57 1.92 -3.42
N ALA A 186 -14.33 1.81 -4.53
CA ALA A 186 -14.47 2.88 -5.50
C ALA A 186 -15.50 3.91 -5.03
N TRP A 187 -15.12 5.18 -5.00
CA TRP A 187 -16.06 6.28 -4.84
C TRP A 187 -16.77 6.56 -6.17
N PRO A 188 -18.08 6.92 -6.20
CA PRO A 188 -18.79 7.13 -7.46
C PRO A 188 -18.10 8.16 -8.35
N PRO A 189 -17.89 7.87 -9.66
CA PRO A 189 -17.20 8.77 -10.58
C PRO A 189 -17.80 10.18 -10.65
N GLU A 190 -19.13 10.30 -10.55
CA GLU A 190 -19.85 11.57 -10.50
C GLU A 190 -19.45 12.42 -9.29
N ASN A 191 -19.26 11.79 -8.13
CA ASN A 191 -18.81 12.47 -6.92
C ASN A 191 -17.33 12.86 -7.02
N CYS A 192 -16.50 12.01 -7.66
CA CYS A 192 -15.11 12.34 -7.95
C CYS A 192 -14.99 13.58 -8.85
N ALA A 193 -15.76 13.64 -9.95
CA ALA A 193 -15.78 14.78 -10.86
C ALA A 193 -16.27 16.05 -10.16
N GLU A 194 -17.30 15.93 -9.33
CA GLU A 194 -17.78 17.04 -8.51
C GLU A 194 -16.71 17.56 -7.54
N ALA A 195 -15.94 16.66 -6.91
CA ALA A 195 -14.84 17.06 -6.03
C ALA A 195 -13.74 17.81 -6.78
N VAL A 196 -13.37 17.35 -7.98
CA VAL A 196 -12.41 18.06 -8.84
C VAL A 196 -12.90 19.49 -9.12
N ARG A 197 -14.17 19.64 -9.51
CA ARG A 197 -14.78 20.95 -9.79
C ARG A 197 -14.80 21.86 -8.56
N LEU A 198 -15.20 21.35 -7.39
CA LEU A 198 -15.24 22.14 -6.15
C LEU A 198 -13.84 22.54 -5.68
N LEU A 199 -12.87 21.65 -5.76
CA LEU A 199 -11.47 21.94 -5.43
C LEU A 199 -10.89 23.01 -6.36
N ALA A 200 -11.15 22.92 -7.66
CA ALA A 200 -10.73 23.92 -8.65
C ALA A 200 -11.41 25.28 -8.40
N ALA A 201 -12.71 25.30 -8.11
CA ALA A 201 -13.45 26.51 -7.76
C ALA A 201 -12.95 27.17 -6.46
N ALA A 202 -12.39 26.38 -5.53
CA ALA A 202 -11.71 26.87 -4.33
C ALA A 202 -10.29 27.42 -4.60
N GLY A 203 -9.83 27.43 -5.86
CA GLY A 203 -8.54 27.96 -6.27
C GLY A 203 -7.40 26.94 -6.28
N ASN A 204 -7.68 25.66 -6.07
CA ASN A 204 -6.66 24.61 -6.15
C ASN A 204 -6.37 24.25 -7.62
N ARG A 205 -5.10 24.04 -7.95
CA ARG A 205 -4.76 23.23 -9.13
C ARG A 205 -5.04 21.78 -8.79
N VAL A 206 -5.81 21.08 -9.62
CA VAL A 206 -6.19 19.69 -9.39
C VAL A 206 -5.51 18.79 -10.42
N VAL A 207 -4.88 17.72 -9.95
CA VAL A 207 -4.23 16.71 -10.79
C VAL A 207 -4.96 15.39 -10.59
N VAL A 208 -5.55 14.85 -11.65
CA VAL A 208 -6.21 13.54 -11.62
C VAL A 208 -5.24 12.48 -12.07
N THR A 209 -5.01 11.47 -11.24
CA THR A 209 -4.07 10.38 -11.54
C THR A 209 -4.81 9.05 -11.60
N GLY A 210 -4.26 8.08 -12.33
CA GLY A 210 -4.86 6.76 -12.49
C GLY A 210 -3.90 5.83 -13.20
N HIS A 211 -4.21 4.54 -13.15
CA HIS A 211 -3.44 3.51 -13.82
C HIS A 211 -3.66 3.51 -15.34
N GLY A 212 -2.87 2.73 -16.08
CA GLY A 212 -2.89 2.72 -17.55
C GLY A 212 -4.22 2.32 -18.19
N ASP A 213 -5.00 1.51 -17.50
CA ASP A 213 -6.34 1.03 -17.86
C ASP A 213 -7.49 1.94 -17.38
N GLU A 214 -7.18 3.00 -16.62
CA GLU A 214 -8.17 3.91 -16.04
C GLU A 214 -8.28 5.25 -16.79
N LYS A 215 -7.69 5.37 -17.99
CA LYS A 215 -7.61 6.65 -18.74
C LYS A 215 -8.97 7.28 -19.04
N GLU A 216 -9.96 6.47 -19.39
CA GLU A 216 -11.31 6.97 -19.66
C GLU A 216 -11.97 7.53 -18.39
N LEU A 217 -11.75 6.86 -17.25
CA LEU A 217 -12.24 7.28 -15.94
C LEU A 217 -11.57 8.59 -15.51
N THR A 218 -10.25 8.69 -15.62
CA THR A 218 -9.54 9.90 -15.22
C THR A 218 -9.86 11.09 -16.11
N ALA A 219 -9.98 10.90 -17.42
CA ALA A 219 -10.37 11.96 -18.35
C ALA A 219 -11.78 12.49 -18.05
N LEU A 220 -12.74 11.59 -17.76
CA LEU A 220 -14.10 11.96 -17.36
C LEU A 220 -14.09 12.79 -16.06
N ILE A 221 -13.31 12.36 -15.07
CA ILE A 221 -13.25 13.00 -13.76
C ILE A 221 -12.48 14.32 -13.78
N ALA A 222 -11.43 14.40 -14.59
CA ALA A 222 -10.65 15.64 -14.77
C ALA A 222 -11.48 16.73 -15.44
N GLY A 223 -12.26 16.38 -16.47
CA GLY A 223 -13.07 17.35 -17.21
C GLY A 223 -12.23 18.53 -17.70
N GLU A 224 -12.76 19.75 -17.56
CA GLU A 224 -12.05 21.01 -17.86
C GLU A 224 -11.34 21.60 -16.63
N ASP A 225 -11.65 21.10 -15.43
CA ASP A 225 -11.23 21.66 -14.14
C ASP A 225 -9.93 21.03 -13.60
N GLY A 226 -9.57 19.84 -14.08
CA GLY A 226 -8.42 19.07 -13.63
C GLY A 226 -7.42 18.76 -14.74
N LEU A 227 -6.15 18.59 -14.35
CA LEU A 227 -5.10 18.06 -15.21
C LEU A 227 -5.11 16.52 -15.18
N ASP A 228 -5.42 15.89 -16.31
CA ASP A 228 -5.41 14.42 -16.44
C ASP A 228 -4.00 13.85 -16.66
N LEU A 229 -3.57 13.02 -15.70
CA LEU A 229 -2.36 12.20 -15.72
C LEU A 229 -2.65 10.68 -15.72
N GLY A 230 -3.89 10.26 -16.01
CA GLY A 230 -4.27 8.85 -16.10
C GLY A 230 -3.38 8.06 -17.05
N GLY A 231 -2.71 7.04 -16.54
CA GLY A 231 -1.78 6.21 -17.31
C GLY A 231 -0.55 6.96 -17.85
N ARG A 232 -0.25 8.16 -17.35
CA ARG A 232 0.89 9.00 -17.76
C ARG A 232 2.05 8.99 -16.76
N THR A 233 1.97 8.15 -15.72
CA THR A 233 3.00 8.02 -14.69
C THR A 233 3.35 6.55 -14.48
N THR A 234 4.64 6.28 -14.31
CA THR A 234 5.14 5.10 -13.61
C THR A 234 4.96 5.26 -12.10
N LEU A 235 5.13 4.20 -11.30
CA LEU A 235 5.00 4.31 -9.85
C LEU A 235 5.99 5.30 -9.21
N PRO A 236 7.29 5.35 -9.60
CA PRO A 236 8.21 6.39 -9.13
C PRO A 236 7.79 7.82 -9.52
N GLU A 237 7.24 8.01 -10.73
CA GLU A 237 6.72 9.31 -11.15
C GLU A 237 5.45 9.69 -10.39
N LEU A 238 4.56 8.74 -10.10
CA LEU A 238 3.40 8.98 -9.24
C LEU A 238 3.85 9.38 -7.83
N ALA A 239 4.90 8.75 -7.29
CA ALA A 239 5.48 9.14 -6.00
C ALA A 239 5.98 10.61 -6.04
N ALA A 240 6.64 11.01 -7.12
CA ALA A 240 7.10 12.38 -7.32
C ALA A 240 5.93 13.39 -7.47
N VAL A 241 4.87 13.01 -8.20
CA VAL A 241 3.64 13.82 -8.31
C VAL A 241 3.00 13.98 -6.94
N LEU A 242 2.87 12.91 -6.16
CA LEU A 242 2.31 12.98 -4.81
C LEU A 242 3.18 13.85 -3.89
N ALA A 243 4.51 13.74 -3.97
CA ALA A 243 5.44 14.52 -3.16
C ALA A 243 5.32 16.04 -3.42
N GLY A 244 4.93 16.44 -4.64
CA GLY A 244 4.68 17.85 -4.99
C GLY A 244 3.28 18.34 -4.63
N ALA A 245 2.39 17.47 -4.14
CA ALA A 245 1.01 17.81 -3.81
C ALA A 245 0.88 18.34 -2.38
N ARG A 246 -0.06 19.27 -2.15
CA ARG A 246 -0.42 19.74 -0.80
C ARG A 246 -1.30 18.74 -0.04
N ALA A 247 -2.07 17.93 -0.79
CA ALA A 247 -2.89 16.84 -0.28
C ALA A 247 -3.22 15.85 -1.41
N ALA A 248 -3.53 14.60 -1.05
CA ALA A 248 -4.03 13.58 -1.96
C ALA A 248 -5.39 13.04 -1.49
N VAL A 249 -6.34 12.96 -2.42
CA VAL A 249 -7.65 12.31 -2.23
C VAL A 249 -7.60 10.94 -2.91
N ALA A 250 -7.77 9.87 -2.14
CA ALA A 250 -7.72 8.51 -2.68
C ALA A 250 -8.57 7.54 -1.85
N GLY A 251 -9.00 6.44 -2.49
CA GLY A 251 -9.56 5.29 -1.79
C GLY A 251 -8.53 4.63 -0.84
N ASN A 252 -8.97 3.67 -0.02
CA ASN A 252 -8.06 2.83 0.78
C ASN A 252 -7.30 1.79 -0.08
N THR A 253 -6.37 2.32 -0.89
CA THR A 253 -5.60 1.64 -1.95
C THR A 253 -4.12 2.08 -1.95
N GLY A 254 -3.31 1.50 -2.85
CA GLY A 254 -1.87 1.76 -2.96
C GLY A 254 -1.46 3.24 -3.05
N PRO A 255 -2.10 4.08 -3.88
CA PRO A 255 -1.82 5.51 -3.97
C PRO A 255 -1.91 6.28 -2.64
N ALA A 256 -2.85 5.93 -1.76
CA ALA A 256 -2.95 6.55 -0.43
C ALA A 256 -1.74 6.23 0.45
N HIS A 257 -1.23 5.00 0.38
CA HIS A 257 0.01 4.61 1.08
C HIS A 257 1.27 5.21 0.44
N LEU A 258 1.28 5.37 -0.89
CA LEU A 258 2.38 6.01 -1.59
C LEU A 258 2.48 7.49 -1.22
N ALA A 259 1.34 8.20 -1.14
CA ALA A 259 1.25 9.57 -0.66
C ALA A 259 1.83 9.69 0.75
N ALA A 260 1.43 8.79 1.66
CA ALA A 260 2.00 8.74 3.00
C ALA A 260 3.51 8.45 3.02
N ALA A 261 4.02 7.64 2.08
CA ALA A 261 5.43 7.31 1.97
C ALA A 261 6.32 8.48 1.51
N VAL A 262 5.74 9.45 0.79
CA VAL A 262 6.41 10.70 0.40
C VAL A 262 6.03 11.89 1.29
N GLY A 263 5.25 11.65 2.35
CA GLY A 263 4.91 12.67 3.35
C GLY A 263 3.69 13.53 3.03
N THR A 264 2.95 13.22 1.97
CA THR A 264 1.77 13.99 1.54
C THR A 264 0.57 13.67 2.45
N PRO A 265 -0.15 14.69 2.96
CA PRO A 265 -1.42 14.51 3.66
C PRO A 265 -2.46 13.78 2.81
N VAL A 266 -3.30 12.97 3.46
CA VAL A 266 -4.27 12.12 2.74
C VAL A 266 -5.69 12.34 3.22
N VAL A 267 -6.58 12.68 2.29
CA VAL A 267 -8.02 12.48 2.46
C VAL A 267 -8.35 11.08 1.97
N SER A 268 -8.57 10.17 2.92
CA SER A 268 -8.80 8.75 2.65
C SER A 268 -10.30 8.46 2.57
N LEU A 269 -10.78 8.19 1.35
CA LEU A 269 -12.13 7.67 1.10
C LEU A 269 -12.15 6.19 1.47
N PHE A 270 -12.59 5.88 2.68
CA PHE A 270 -12.31 4.60 3.30
C PHE A 270 -13.54 3.70 3.36
N ALA A 271 -13.60 2.69 2.47
CA ALA A 271 -14.59 1.63 2.58
C ALA A 271 -14.18 0.62 3.67
N PRO A 272 -15.08 0.27 4.61
CA PRO A 272 -14.74 -0.50 5.81
C PRO A 272 -14.56 -2.00 5.55
N THR A 273 -14.30 -2.43 4.30
CA THR A 273 -14.01 -3.83 3.96
C THR A 273 -12.81 -4.41 4.71
N VAL A 274 -11.97 -3.53 5.26
CA VAL A 274 -10.87 -3.80 6.21
C VAL A 274 -10.93 -2.75 7.33
N PRO A 275 -10.36 -3.00 8.52
CA PRO A 275 -10.42 -2.03 9.62
C PRO A 275 -9.47 -0.86 9.41
N ALA A 276 -9.98 0.37 9.52
CA ALA A 276 -9.20 1.61 9.39
C ALA A 276 -8.01 1.69 10.36
N ALA A 277 -8.17 1.19 11.60
CA ALA A 277 -7.10 1.16 12.60
C ALA A 277 -5.82 0.44 12.12
N ARG A 278 -5.95 -0.50 11.18
CA ARG A 278 -4.83 -1.26 10.61
C ARG A 278 -4.31 -0.68 9.29
N TRP A 279 -5.21 -0.13 8.48
CA TRP A 279 -4.99 0.14 7.06
C TRP A 279 -5.12 1.61 6.64
N ALA A 280 -5.41 2.54 7.54
CA ALA A 280 -5.35 3.96 7.21
C ALA A 280 -3.91 4.38 6.82
N PRO A 281 -3.74 5.42 5.99
CA PRO A 281 -2.42 5.96 5.68
C PRO A 281 -1.63 6.28 6.97
N PHE A 282 -0.36 5.87 7.00
CA PHE A 282 0.41 5.83 8.25
C PHE A 282 1.47 6.93 8.30
N GLY A 283 1.51 7.68 9.40
CA GLY A 283 2.61 8.62 9.70
C GLY A 283 2.52 9.98 8.98
N VAL A 284 1.33 10.34 8.48
CA VAL A 284 1.00 11.64 7.87
C VAL A 284 -0.36 12.13 8.40
N PRO A 285 -0.71 13.43 8.25
CA PRO A 285 -2.08 13.90 8.50
C PRO A 285 -3.09 13.15 7.62
N VAL A 286 -4.18 12.69 8.22
CA VAL A 286 -5.23 11.92 7.54
C VAL A 286 -6.61 12.43 7.94
N ALA A 287 -7.42 12.76 6.94
CA ALA A 287 -8.87 12.87 7.10
C ALA A 287 -9.51 11.60 6.54
N LEU A 288 -10.21 10.85 7.39
CA LEU A 288 -10.87 9.60 7.01
C LEU A 288 -12.36 9.88 6.77
N LEU A 289 -12.83 9.62 5.55
CA LEU A 289 -14.22 9.83 5.14
C LEU A 289 -14.87 8.50 4.76
N GLY A 290 -16.16 8.35 5.11
CA GLY A 290 -16.98 7.20 4.82
C GLY A 290 -17.53 6.49 6.07
N GLU A 291 -18.69 5.84 5.93
CA GLU A 291 -19.37 5.16 7.05
C GLU A 291 -18.65 3.87 7.45
N GLN A 292 -18.04 3.87 8.63
CA GLN A 292 -17.21 2.77 9.13
C GLN A 292 -18.02 1.62 9.73
N ALA A 293 -19.31 1.83 10.01
CA ALA A 293 -20.24 0.82 10.50
C ALA A 293 -21.12 0.21 9.38
N ALA A 294 -20.81 0.47 8.11
CA ALA A 294 -21.59 -0.05 6.99
C ALA A 294 -21.63 -1.59 6.97
N PRO A 295 -22.69 -2.24 6.44
CA PRO A 295 -22.86 -3.69 6.55
C PRO A 295 -21.77 -4.55 5.91
N CYS A 296 -20.95 -3.98 5.01
CA CYS A 296 -19.79 -4.67 4.42
C CYS A 296 -18.54 -4.64 5.31
N ARG A 297 -18.62 -4.09 6.53
CA ARG A 297 -17.50 -3.96 7.46
C ARG A 297 -16.78 -5.31 7.67
N ASP A 298 -15.46 -5.29 7.59
CA ASP A 298 -14.54 -6.43 7.75
C ASP A 298 -14.82 -7.63 6.83
N SER A 299 -15.68 -7.48 5.82
CA SER A 299 -16.05 -8.56 4.90
C SER A 299 -14.93 -8.92 3.91
N ARG A 300 -13.99 -8.00 3.68
CA ARG A 300 -12.98 -8.07 2.60
C ARG A 300 -13.58 -8.25 1.21
N ALA A 301 -14.85 -7.90 1.02
CA ALA A 301 -15.53 -8.05 -0.26
C ALA A 301 -14.81 -7.24 -1.34
N ARG A 302 -14.56 -7.86 -2.51
CA ARG A 302 -13.97 -7.16 -3.67
C ARG A 302 -15.01 -6.36 -4.45
N VAL A 303 -16.24 -6.88 -4.50
CA VAL A 303 -17.42 -6.22 -5.07
C VAL A 303 -18.36 -5.90 -3.91
N CYS A 304 -18.91 -4.69 -3.88
CA CYS A 304 -19.73 -4.25 -2.76
C CYS A 304 -20.98 -5.13 -2.64
N PRO A 305 -21.22 -5.79 -1.48
CA PRO A 305 -22.39 -6.63 -1.29
C PRO A 305 -23.64 -5.82 -0.91
N VAL A 306 -23.51 -4.51 -0.70
CA VAL A 306 -24.58 -3.63 -0.22
C VAL A 306 -25.03 -2.72 -1.35
N LYS A 307 -26.34 -2.73 -1.65
CA LYS A 307 -26.94 -1.91 -2.70
C LYS A 307 -26.65 -0.43 -2.45
N GLY A 308 -26.20 0.27 -3.49
CA GLY A 308 -25.96 1.72 -3.46
C GLY A 308 -24.65 2.15 -2.80
N HIS A 309 -23.78 1.21 -2.43
CA HIS A 309 -22.45 1.49 -1.87
C HIS A 309 -22.45 2.54 -0.72
N PRO A 310 -23.29 2.36 0.32
CA PRO A 310 -23.65 3.43 1.26
C PRO A 310 -22.47 3.95 2.08
N CYS A 311 -21.37 3.21 2.20
CA CYS A 311 -20.18 3.71 2.92
C CYS A 311 -19.46 4.85 2.21
N LEU A 312 -19.46 4.87 0.88
CA LEU A 312 -18.74 5.87 0.09
C LEU A 312 -19.68 6.76 -0.73
N ALA A 313 -20.81 6.23 -1.22
CA ALA A 313 -21.75 7.02 -2.03
C ALA A 313 -22.38 8.19 -1.25
N GLY A 314 -22.47 8.07 0.09
CA GLY A 314 -22.96 9.13 0.96
C GLY A 314 -21.92 10.21 1.31
N VAL A 315 -20.65 10.03 0.93
CA VAL A 315 -19.63 11.07 1.12
C VAL A 315 -19.80 12.10 0.03
N GLU A 316 -20.13 13.33 0.42
CA GLU A 316 -20.33 14.45 -0.49
C GLU A 316 -19.00 15.08 -0.91
N ALA A 317 -18.94 15.60 -2.14
CA ALA A 317 -17.75 16.27 -2.66
C ALA A 317 -17.35 17.52 -1.84
N GLY A 318 -18.32 18.20 -1.22
CA GLY A 318 -18.05 19.31 -0.30
C GLY A 318 -17.30 18.89 0.96
N GLU A 319 -17.59 17.70 1.50
CA GLU A 319 -16.86 17.11 2.63
C GLU A 319 -15.40 16.83 2.25
N VAL A 320 -15.17 16.33 1.02
CA VAL A 320 -13.82 16.12 0.50
C VAL A 320 -13.06 17.43 0.38
N ALA A 321 -13.66 18.48 -0.19
CA ALA A 321 -13.03 19.78 -0.32
C ALA A 321 -12.66 20.39 1.04
N ALA A 322 -13.57 20.31 2.03
CA ALA A 322 -13.31 20.77 3.39
C ALA A 322 -12.19 19.96 4.07
N ALA A 323 -12.18 18.64 3.88
CA ALA A 323 -11.14 17.75 4.41
C ALA A 323 -9.76 18.07 3.82
N VAL A 324 -9.68 18.37 2.52
CA VAL A 324 -8.43 18.76 1.85
C VAL A 324 -7.83 20.01 2.51
N GLU A 325 -8.63 21.06 2.73
CA GLU A 325 -8.13 22.28 3.36
C GLU A 325 -7.70 22.05 4.81
N SER A 326 -8.41 21.19 5.56
CA SER A 326 -8.04 20.82 6.93
C SER A 326 -6.67 20.13 6.99
N VAL A 327 -6.45 19.09 6.18
CA VAL A 327 -5.20 18.31 6.25
C VAL A 327 -4.00 19.05 5.64
N ALA A 328 -4.23 19.91 4.64
CA ALA A 328 -3.18 20.75 4.08
C ALA A 328 -2.74 21.85 5.07
N GLY A 329 -3.70 22.47 5.77
CA GLY A 329 -3.40 23.52 6.76
C GLY A 329 -2.60 23.02 7.96
N GLU A 330 -2.72 21.74 8.35
CA GLU A 330 -1.89 21.13 9.40
C GLU A 330 -0.40 21.04 9.04
N VAL A 331 -0.08 21.00 7.75
CA VAL A 331 1.31 20.97 7.27
C VAL A 331 1.90 22.37 7.24
N ASP A 332 1.14 23.35 6.75
CA ASP A 332 1.58 24.75 6.68
C ASP A 332 1.82 25.37 8.07
N ALA A 333 1.22 24.81 9.11
CA ALA A 333 1.37 25.24 10.50
C ALA A 333 2.57 24.63 11.26
N ARG A 334 3.32 23.70 10.65
CA ARG A 334 4.47 23.00 11.26
C ARG A 334 5.80 23.49 10.70
#